data_AF-A0A914QRF6-F1
#
_entry.id   AF-A0A914QRF6-F1
#
_cell.length_a   1.000
_cell.length_b   1.000
_cell.length_c   1.000
_cell.angle_alpha   90.00
_cell.angle_beta   90.00
_cell.angle_gamma   90.00
#
_symmetry.space_group_name_H-M   'P 1'
#
loop_
_entity.id
_entity.type
_entity.pdbx_description
1 polymer ?
#
loop_
_entity_poly.entity_id
_entity_poly.type
_entity_poly.pdbx_seq_one_letter_code
_entity_poly.pdbx_strand_id
1 'polypeptide(L)'
;MENKDAKLTFVVGDLSKYSEMVMKMIIYEYSQEAPITKAIGAKPDEIKDLCLDACKESINSPVSILAFLGKKCVGWVLNYIKTDIKECSEDPNLSFKNDFTESKF
;
A
#
# COMPACT_ATOMS: atom_id res chain seq x y z
N MET A 1 13.53 -2.93 24.53
CA MET A 1 12.46 -3.78 25.07
C MET A 1 11.58 -4.21 23.92
N GLU A 2 11.78 -5.43 23.41
CA GLU A 2 10.88 -6.01 22.41
C GLU A 2 9.60 -6.44 23.12
N ASN A 3 8.48 -5.81 22.73
CA ASN A 3 7.18 -6.09 23.30
C ASN A 3 6.69 -7.43 22.73
N LYS A 4 6.99 -8.54 23.42
CA LYS A 4 6.68 -9.92 23.00
C LYS A 4 5.17 -10.19 22.82
N ASP A 5 4.30 -9.26 23.25
CA ASP A 5 2.85 -9.35 23.15
C ASP A 5 2.24 -8.49 22.03
N ALA A 6 3.07 -7.84 21.20
CA ALA A 6 2.54 -7.03 20.11
C ALA A 6 1.93 -7.93 19.02
N LYS A 7 0.61 -7.93 18.92
CA LYS A 7 -0.13 -8.64 17.86
C LYS A 7 0.04 -7.90 16.53
N LEU A 8 0.36 -8.66 15.47
CA LEU A 8 0.29 -8.19 14.09
C LEU A 8 -1.19 -8.13 13.68
N THR A 9 -1.64 -6.95 13.25
CA THR A 9 -2.99 -6.71 12.75
C THR A 9 -2.96 -6.08 11.38
N PHE A 10 -4.00 -6.30 10.59
CA PHE A 10 -4.13 -5.76 9.24
C PHE A 10 -5.36 -4.88 9.13
N VAL A 11 -5.24 -3.78 8.41
CA VAL A 11 -6.38 -3.01 7.92
C VAL A 11 -6.41 -3.14 6.41
N VAL A 12 -7.53 -3.60 5.88
CA VAL A 12 -7.77 -3.79 4.44
C VAL A 12 -8.92 -2.89 4.02
N GLY A 13 -8.79 -2.25 2.86
CA GLY A 13 -9.85 -1.45 2.27
C GLY A 13 -9.50 0.03 2.18
N ASP A 14 -10.52 0.88 2.22
CA ASP A 14 -10.37 2.34 2.24
C ASP A 14 -9.51 2.80 3.42
N LEU A 15 -8.33 3.34 3.10
CA LEU A 15 -7.33 3.82 4.04
C LEU A 15 -7.38 5.34 4.25
N SER A 16 -8.43 6.04 3.80
CA SER A 16 -8.59 7.50 3.91
C SER A 16 -8.35 8.03 5.33
N LYS A 17 -8.81 7.31 6.37
CA LYS A 17 -8.57 7.65 7.79
C LYS A 17 -7.09 7.61 8.20
N TYR A 18 -6.24 6.94 7.42
CA TYR A 18 -4.79 6.88 7.61
C TYR A 18 -4.01 7.69 6.57
N SER A 19 -4.68 8.43 5.68
CA SER A 19 -4.07 9.15 4.56
C SER A 19 -2.85 9.98 4.96
N GLU A 20 -2.91 10.76 6.04
CA GLU A 20 -1.77 11.57 6.49
C GLU A 20 -0.54 10.71 6.87
N MET A 21 -0.76 9.61 7.59
CA MET A 21 0.31 8.68 7.97
C MET A 21 0.88 8.00 6.74
N VAL A 22 0.01 7.48 5.87
CA VAL A 22 0.41 6.80 4.63
C VAL A 22 1.20 7.75 3.73
N MET A 23 0.76 9.00 3.59
CA MET A 23 1.47 9.99 2.78
C MET A 23 2.86 10.32 3.33
N LYS A 24 3.00 10.47 4.65
CA LYS A 24 4.32 10.66 5.28
C LYS A 24 5.25 9.49 4.99
N MET A 25 4.74 8.25 5.05
CA MET A 25 5.53 7.06 4.75
C MET A 25 5.96 7.03 3.27
N ILE A 26 5.04 7.31 2.34
CA ILE A 26 5.35 7.31 0.91
C ILE A 26 6.40 8.37 0.58
N ILE A 27 6.24 9.61 1.05
CA ILE A 27 7.20 10.68 0.77
C ILE A 27 8.58 10.32 1.31
N TYR A 28 8.66 9.72 2.49
CA TYR A 28 9.91 9.26 3.06
C TYR A 28 10.57 8.18 2.20
N GLU A 29 9.86 7.08 1.92
CA GLU A 29 10.36 5.96 1.12
C GLU A 29 10.74 6.40 -0.30
N TYR A 30 9.87 7.16 -0.96
CA TYR A 30 10.15 7.65 -2.31
C TYR A 30 11.22 8.73 -2.36
N SER A 31 11.51 9.47 -1.31
CA SER A 31 12.60 10.46 -1.36
C SER A 31 13.96 9.90 -0.96
N GLN A 32 13.99 8.83 -0.14
CA GLN A 32 15.23 8.31 0.44
C GLN A 32 15.63 6.93 -0.11
N GLU A 33 14.66 6.05 -0.35
CA GLU A 33 14.90 4.63 -0.60
C GLU A 33 14.60 4.22 -2.04
N ALA A 34 13.67 4.89 -2.73
CA ALA A 34 13.32 4.53 -4.10
C ALA A 34 14.52 4.74 -5.06
N PRO A 35 14.94 3.70 -5.81
CA PRO A 35 16.14 3.78 -6.64
C PRO A 35 16.13 4.92 -7.65
N ILE A 36 14.97 5.22 -8.23
CA ILE A 36 14.84 6.23 -9.30
C ILE A 36 15.00 7.66 -8.76
N THR A 37 14.36 7.98 -7.64
CA THR A 37 14.41 9.31 -7.02
C THR A 37 15.78 9.57 -6.42
N LYS A 38 16.40 8.54 -5.84
CA LYS A 38 17.80 8.59 -5.38
C LYS A 38 18.77 8.82 -6.54
N ALA A 39 18.57 8.18 -7.68
CA ALA A 39 19.41 8.34 -8.86
C ALA A 39 19.35 9.77 -9.44
N ILE A 40 18.20 10.43 -9.37
CA ILE A 40 18.02 11.81 -9.85
C ILE A 40 18.25 12.87 -8.77
N GLY A 41 18.52 12.48 -7.53
CA GLY A 41 18.73 13.40 -6.41
C GLY A 41 17.49 14.21 -6.02
N ALA A 42 16.29 13.64 -6.23
CA ALA A 42 15.04 14.34 -5.96
C ALA A 42 14.84 14.57 -4.45
N LYS A 43 14.45 15.78 -4.08
CA LYS A 43 14.16 16.14 -2.69
C LYS A 43 12.72 15.78 -2.32
N PRO A 44 12.44 15.52 -1.02
CA PRO A 44 11.08 15.23 -0.55
C PRO A 44 10.02 16.23 -1.01
N ASP A 45 10.34 17.52 -0.94
CA ASP A 45 9.40 18.59 -1.32
C ASP A 45 9.13 18.63 -2.83
N GLU A 46 10.05 18.14 -3.66
CA GLU A 46 9.90 18.13 -5.13
C GLU A 46 9.02 16.99 -5.62
N ILE A 47 8.96 15.88 -4.87
CA ILE A 47 8.19 14.69 -5.25
C ILE A 47 6.87 14.56 -4.49
N LYS A 48 6.66 15.41 -3.47
CA LYS A 48 5.50 15.33 -2.58
C LYS A 48 4.18 15.33 -3.34
N ASP A 49 3.99 16.32 -4.22
CA ASP A 49 2.73 16.47 -4.96
C ASP A 49 2.53 15.33 -5.96
N LEU A 50 3.61 14.88 -6.62
CA LEU A 50 3.57 13.71 -7.49
C LEU A 50 3.19 12.43 -6.74
N CYS A 51 3.75 12.22 -5.55
CA CYS A 51 3.44 11.06 -4.71
C CYS A 51 2.00 11.12 -4.20
N LEU A 52 1.51 12.32 -3.83
CA LEU A 52 0.12 12.55 -3.41
C LEU A 52 -0.83 12.14 -4.53
N ASP A 53 -0.61 12.65 -5.74
CA ASP A 53 -1.48 12.37 -6.87
C ASP A 53 -1.46 10.90 -7.26
N ALA A 54 -0.26 10.28 -7.34
CA ALA A 54 -0.12 8.88 -7.71
C ALA A 54 -0.76 7.91 -6.70
N CYS A 55 -0.77 8.28 -5.41
CA CYS A 55 -1.24 7.39 -4.36
C CYS A 55 -2.66 7.68 -3.89
N LYS A 56 -3.27 8.77 -4.35
CA LYS A 56 -4.64 9.18 -3.98
C LYS A 56 -5.67 8.12 -4.31
N GLU A 57 -5.59 7.52 -5.50
CA GLU A 57 -6.50 6.42 -5.90
C GLU A 57 -6.25 5.18 -5.05
N SER A 58 -4.98 4.86 -4.78
CA SER A 58 -4.62 3.67 -4.01
C SER A 58 -5.04 3.76 -2.54
N ILE A 59 -4.96 4.95 -1.92
CA ILE A 59 -5.39 5.17 -0.52
C ILE A 59 -6.89 4.92 -0.37
N ASN A 60 -7.69 5.30 -1.37
CA ASN A 60 -9.13 5.10 -1.35
C ASN A 60 -9.55 3.73 -1.93
N SER A 61 -8.58 2.88 -2.29
CA SER A 61 -8.87 1.61 -2.94
C SER A 61 -9.29 0.54 -1.93
N PRO A 62 -10.31 -0.28 -2.24
CA PRO A 62 -10.74 -1.37 -1.37
C PRO A 62 -9.72 -2.51 -1.28
N VAL A 63 -8.64 -2.49 -2.07
CA VAL A 63 -7.63 -3.55 -2.15
C VAL A 63 -6.28 -3.15 -1.55
N SER A 64 -6.21 -2.02 -0.84
CA SER A 64 -5.01 -1.58 -0.12
C SER A 64 -4.95 -2.16 1.30
N ILE A 65 -3.74 -2.34 1.82
CA ILE A 65 -3.47 -3.02 3.09
C ILE A 65 -2.45 -2.23 3.92
N LEU A 66 -2.73 -2.07 5.22
CA LEU A 66 -1.76 -1.63 6.22
C LEU A 66 -1.53 -2.73 7.25
N ALA A 67 -0.27 -2.94 7.65
CA ALA A 67 0.12 -3.86 8.69
C ALA A 67 0.56 -3.09 9.95
N PHE A 68 0.02 -3.46 11.11
CA PHE A 68 0.30 -2.84 12.38
C PHE A 68 0.85 -3.86 13.39
N LEU A 69 1.92 -3.48 14.09
CA LEU A 69 2.40 -4.19 15.27
C LEU A 69 1.97 -3.37 16.51
N GLY A 70 0.86 -3.76 17.13
CA GLY A 70 0.19 -2.92 18.14
C GLY A 70 -0.34 -1.62 17.54
N LYS A 71 0.22 -0.47 17.98
CA LYS A 71 -0.14 0.87 17.44
C LYS A 71 0.80 1.35 16.33
N LYS A 72 1.88 0.63 16.03
CA LYS A 72 2.89 1.04 15.06
C LYS A 72 2.56 0.46 13.69
N CYS A 73 2.41 1.30 12.66
CA CYS A 73 2.39 0.83 11.28
C CYS A 73 3.78 0.29 10.92
N VAL A 74 3.86 -0.96 10.47
CA VAL A 74 5.10 -1.66 10.15
C VAL A 74 5.22 -2.04 8.67
N GLY A 75 4.15 -1.88 7.89
CA GLY A 75 4.16 -2.18 6.47
C GLY A 75 2.88 -1.75 5.78
N TRP A 76 2.94 -1.63 4.46
CA TRP A 76 1.82 -1.22 3.64
C TRP A 76 1.94 -1.80 2.23
N VAL A 77 0.79 -2.01 1.59
CA VAL A 77 0.67 -2.30 0.17
C VAL A 77 -0.46 -1.44 -0.36
N LEU A 78 -0.13 -0.50 -1.25
CA LEU A 78 -1.09 0.40 -1.87
C LEU A 78 -1.40 -0.08 -3.28
N ASN A 79 -2.64 -0.51 -3.48
CA ASN A 79 -3.14 -1.02 -4.74
C ASN A 79 -4.24 -0.10 -5.25
N TYR A 80 -4.48 -0.09 -6.56
CA TYR A 80 -5.66 0.51 -7.15
C TYR A 80 -6.27 -0.47 -8.16
N ILE A 81 -7.57 -0.34 -8.43
CA ILE A 81 -8.26 -1.19 -9.41
C ILE A 81 -8.33 -0.41 -10.71
N LYS A 82 -7.63 -0.89 -11.74
CA LYS A 82 -7.73 -0.33 -13.08
C LYS A 82 -8.94 -0.94 -13.79
N THR A 83 -9.99 -0.15 -14.00
CA THR A 83 -11.25 -0.62 -14.61
C THR A 83 -11.20 -0.69 -16.14
N ASP A 84 -10.29 0.06 -16.77
CA ASP A 84 -10.19 0.16 -18.23
C ASP A 84 -9.14 -0.78 -18.83
N ILE A 85 -9.05 -2.00 -18.28
CA ILE A 85 -8.24 -3.05 -18.88
C ILE A 85 -9.07 -3.65 -20.02
N LYS A 86 -8.67 -3.40 -21.27
CA LYS A 86 -9.14 -4.18 -22.42
C LYS A 86 -8.69 -5.62 -22.18
N GLU A 87 -9.57 -6.42 -21.59
CA GLU A 87 -9.45 -7.86 -21.34
C GLU A 87 -8.02 -8.31 -21.00
N CYS A 88 -7.71 -8.47 -19.72
CA CYS A 88 -6.76 -9.54 -19.38
C CYS A 88 -7.44 -10.81 -19.89
N SER A 89 -7.06 -11.28 -21.08
CA SER A 89 -7.55 -12.55 -21.62
C SER A 89 -7.35 -13.58 -20.52
N GLU A 90 -8.45 -14.17 -20.02
CA GLU A 90 -8.38 -15.29 -19.10
C GLU A 90 -7.44 -16.30 -19.76
N ASP A 91 -6.25 -16.53 -19.19
CA ASP A 91 -5.51 -17.72 -19.57
C ASP A 91 -6.37 -18.88 -19.07
N PRO A 92 -6.92 -19.72 -19.97
CA PRO A 92 -7.83 -20.80 -19.57
C PRO A 92 -7.12 -21.84 -18.67
N ASN A 93 -5.80 -21.76 -18.52
CA ASN A 93 -5.01 -22.61 -17.62
C ASN A 93 -4.75 -21.97 -16.24
N LEU A 94 -5.07 -20.68 -16.04
CA LEU A 94 -4.98 -20.01 -14.74
C LEU A 94 -6.29 -20.25 -13.96
N SER A 95 -6.47 -21.47 -13.45
CA SER A 95 -7.46 -21.70 -12.40
C SER A 95 -6.93 -21.09 -11.09
N PHE A 96 -7.39 -19.90 -10.72
CA PHE A 96 -7.25 -19.45 -9.33
C PHE A 96 -8.10 -20.36 -8.46
N LYS A 97 -7.47 -21.34 -7.81
CA LYS A 97 -8.09 -21.97 -6.65
C LYS A 97 -8.22 -20.86 -5.61
N ASN A 98 -9.44 -20.42 -5.35
CA ASN A 98 -9.75 -19.56 -4.22
C ASN A 98 -9.53 -20.35 -2.93
N ASP A 99 -8.27 -20.48 -2.52
CA ASP A 99 -7.88 -21.00 -1.21
C ASP A 99 -7.95 -19.90 -0.14
N PHE A 100 -8.80 -18.89 -0.33
CA PHE A 100 -9.19 -17.99 0.75
C PHE A 100 -10.15 -18.74 1.66
N THR A 101 -9.59 -19.47 2.64
CA THR A 101 -10.35 -19.79 3.85
C THR A 101 -10.76 -18.46 4.48
N GLU A 102 -12.05 -18.19 4.52
CA GLU A 102 -12.63 -17.13 5.36
C GLU A 102 -12.13 -17.35 6.80
N SER A 103 -11.07 -16.66 7.20
CA SER A 103 -10.73 -16.56 8.61
C SER A 103 -11.73 -15.62 9.23
N LYS A 104 -12.77 -16.17 9.87
CA LYS A 104 -13.62 -15.42 10.78
C LYS A 104 -12.72 -14.85 11.89
N PHE A 105 -12.53 -13.53 11.89
CA PHE A 105 -11.90 -12.81 12.99
C PHE A 105 -12.81 -12.80 14.23
#